data_AF-A0A5B8VR44-F1
#
_entry.id   AF-A0A5B8VR44-F1
#
_cell.length_a   1.000
_cell.length_b   1.000
_cell.length_c   1.000
_cell.angle_alpha   90.00
_cell.angle_beta   90.00
_cell.angle_gamma   90.00
#
_symmetry.space_group_name_H-M   'P 1'
#
loop_
_entity.id
_entity.type
_entity.pdbx_description
1 polymer ?
#
loop_
_entity_poly.entity_id
_entity_poly.type
_entity_poly.pdbx_seq_one_letter_code
_entity_poly.pdbx_strand_id
1 'polypeptide(L)'
;MQINNPFGSFYGYNFLGVYKDKEATLAKDEKGQLITRPNGDPVYMTFSYPSIGYTFQPGDAMYEDVNHDGTIDYRDIVYLGNSNPQLTGGFGINVSFADAWRLSTFFNFRTGYQVVNGTEMNTTNMYDYDNQSTAVMRRWRNEGDVTNIPRALYKAGYNWLGSSRYVENGSFLRFRTATLRYVFQNHCYKG
;
A
#
# COMPACT_ATOMS: atom_id res chain seq x y z
N MET A 1 -13.79 14.85 -7.60
CA MET A 1 -13.73 15.03 -6.13
C MET A 1 -15.04 14.54 -5.57
N GLN A 2 -15.05 13.46 -4.78
CA GLN A 2 -16.25 13.09 -4.02
C GLN A 2 -16.42 14.11 -2.88
N ILE A 3 -17.63 14.64 -2.74
CA ILE A 3 -18.02 15.53 -1.65
C ILE A 3 -17.84 14.76 -0.32
N ASN A 4 -17.36 15.43 0.73
CA ASN A 4 -17.07 14.90 2.08
C ASN A 4 -15.76 14.13 2.31
N ASN A 5 -14.81 14.15 1.38
CA ASN A 5 -13.48 13.60 1.63
C ASN A 5 -12.40 14.70 1.72
N PRO A 6 -11.43 14.60 2.65
CA PRO A 6 -10.42 15.64 2.80
C PRO A 6 -9.49 15.69 1.57
N PHE A 7 -8.92 16.87 1.30
CA PHE A 7 -7.85 17.01 0.32
C PHE A 7 -6.67 16.08 0.67
N GLY A 8 -6.02 15.44 -0.30
CA GLY A 8 -4.97 14.44 -0.04
C GLY A 8 -5.46 12.99 0.14
N SER A 9 -6.75 12.75 -0.10
CA SER A 9 -7.33 11.40 -0.14
C SER A 9 -6.92 10.65 -1.40
N PHE A 10 -6.64 9.35 -1.26
CA PHE A 10 -6.43 8.44 -2.39
C PHE A 10 -7.62 7.52 -2.57
N TYR A 11 -7.89 7.21 -3.83
CA TYR A 11 -8.93 6.30 -4.26
C TYR A 11 -8.32 5.26 -5.19
N GLY A 12 -8.85 4.04 -5.13
CA GLY A 12 -8.42 2.94 -5.97
C GLY A 12 -9.20 1.68 -5.62
N TYR A 13 -8.74 0.55 -6.14
CA TYR A 13 -9.39 -0.74 -5.88
C TYR A 13 -9.00 -1.28 -4.51
N ASN A 14 -9.92 -1.97 -3.82
CA ASN A 14 -9.54 -2.72 -2.64
C ASN A 14 -8.95 -4.08 -3.05
N PHE A 15 -7.68 -4.32 -2.73
CA PHE A 15 -6.99 -5.56 -3.02
C PHE A 15 -7.25 -6.59 -1.93
N LEU A 16 -7.82 -7.72 -2.31
CA LEU A 16 -8.19 -8.83 -1.42
C LEU A 16 -7.15 -9.96 -1.41
N GLY A 17 -6.15 -9.90 -2.28
CA GLY A 17 -5.11 -10.92 -2.40
C GLY A 17 -4.94 -11.39 -3.84
N VAL A 18 -4.55 -12.65 -4.00
CA VAL A 18 -4.33 -13.29 -5.29
C VAL A 18 -5.33 -14.42 -5.45
N TYR A 19 -5.93 -14.57 -6.63
CA TYR A 19 -6.81 -15.70 -6.91
C TYR A 19 -6.03 -17.01 -6.80
N LYS A 20 -6.43 -17.87 -5.86
CA LYS A 20 -5.72 -19.13 -5.56
C LYS A 20 -5.85 -20.15 -6.69
N ASP A 21 -7.03 -20.25 -7.26
CA ASP A 21 -7.46 -21.26 -8.23
C ASP A 21 -8.61 -20.71 -9.09
N LYS A 22 -9.13 -21.53 -10.01
CA LYS A 22 -10.17 -21.13 -10.96
C LYS A 22 -11.54 -20.97 -10.31
N GLU A 23 -11.82 -21.63 -9.20
CA GLU A 23 -13.09 -21.44 -8.49
C GLU A 23 -13.12 -20.09 -7.78
N ALA A 24 -11.97 -19.63 -7.29
CA ALA A 24 -11.84 -18.31 -6.69
C ALA A 24 -12.15 -17.17 -7.69
N THR A 25 -12.01 -17.39 -9.00
CA THR A 25 -12.31 -16.36 -10.02
C THR A 25 -13.80 -16.30 -10.40
N LEU A 26 -14.66 -17.12 -9.80
CA LEU A 26 -16.10 -17.07 -10.04
C LEU A 26 -16.73 -15.83 -9.40
N ALA A 27 -17.51 -15.10 -10.18
CA ALA A 27 -18.21 -13.90 -9.72
C ALA A 27 -19.35 -14.24 -8.77
N LYS A 28 -19.50 -13.42 -7.73
CA LYS A 28 -20.53 -13.60 -6.69
C LYS A 28 -21.35 -12.33 -6.51
N ASP A 29 -22.64 -12.51 -6.30
CA ASP A 29 -23.56 -11.43 -5.97
C ASP A 29 -23.40 -10.98 -4.51
N GLU A 30 -24.16 -9.96 -4.11
CA GLU A 30 -24.19 -9.41 -2.75
C GLU A 30 -24.52 -10.47 -1.67
N LYS A 31 -25.21 -11.55 -2.03
CA LYS A 31 -25.58 -12.65 -1.14
C LYS A 31 -24.54 -13.77 -1.13
N GLY A 32 -23.45 -13.63 -1.87
CA GLY A 32 -22.40 -14.62 -2.02
C GLY A 32 -22.76 -15.78 -2.94
N GLN A 33 -23.86 -15.69 -3.70
CA GLN A 33 -24.26 -16.69 -4.68
C GLN A 33 -23.54 -16.45 -6.00
N LEU A 34 -23.29 -17.51 -6.76
CA LEU A 34 -22.64 -17.39 -8.07
C LEU A 34 -23.52 -16.61 -9.04
N ILE A 35 -22.94 -15.62 -9.70
CA ILE A 35 -23.61 -14.93 -10.80
C ILE A 35 -23.60 -15.88 -12.00
N THR A 36 -24.80 -16.22 -12.49
CA THR A 36 -24.97 -17.07 -13.67
C THR A 36 -25.58 -16.27 -14.81
N ARG A 37 -25.13 -16.54 -16.04
CA ARG A 37 -25.75 -16.02 -17.25
C ARG A 37 -27.13 -16.67 -17.46
N PRO A 38 -27.99 -16.10 -18.33
CA PRO A 38 -29.31 -16.68 -18.65
C PRO A 38 -29.26 -18.11 -19.19
N ASN A 39 -28.11 -18.55 -19.73
CA ASN A 39 -27.87 -19.90 -20.22
C ASN A 39 -27.42 -20.89 -19.13
N GLY A 40 -27.27 -20.46 -17.88
CA GLY A 40 -26.84 -21.28 -16.75
C GLY A 40 -25.33 -21.35 -16.52
N ASP A 41 -24.52 -20.73 -17.39
CA ASP A 41 -23.06 -20.71 -17.21
C ASP A 41 -22.64 -19.75 -16.10
N PRO A 42 -21.65 -20.12 -15.25
CA PRO A 42 -21.11 -19.21 -14.27
C PRO A 42 -20.36 -18.05 -14.94
N VAL A 43 -20.50 -16.86 -14.35
CA VAL A 43 -19.72 -15.68 -14.70
C VAL A 43 -18.40 -15.71 -13.95
N TYR A 44 -17.32 -15.45 -14.66
CA TYR A 44 -16.00 -15.24 -14.07
C TYR A 44 -15.75 -13.76 -13.92
N MET A 45 -15.03 -13.38 -12.87
CA MET A 45 -14.62 -12.01 -12.63
C MET A 45 -13.87 -11.47 -13.85
N THR A 46 -14.30 -10.29 -14.32
CA THR A 46 -13.64 -9.60 -15.41
C THR A 46 -13.19 -8.21 -14.98
N PHE A 47 -12.15 -7.70 -15.62
CA PHE A 47 -11.85 -6.28 -15.64
C PHE A 47 -12.42 -5.70 -16.93
N SER A 48 -13.27 -4.67 -16.81
CA SER A 48 -13.85 -3.99 -17.96
C SER A 48 -13.68 -2.49 -17.90
N TYR A 49 -13.30 -1.94 -19.04
CA TYR A 49 -13.33 -0.51 -19.34
C TYR A 49 -13.83 -0.39 -20.79
N PRO A 50 -14.40 0.71 -21.27
CA PRO A 50 -15.19 0.74 -22.53
C PRO A 50 -14.60 0.05 -23.78
N SER A 51 -13.27 -0.09 -23.90
CA SER A 51 -12.58 -0.81 -24.97
C SER A 51 -11.69 -1.97 -24.51
N ILE A 52 -11.80 -2.37 -23.25
CA ILE A 52 -10.96 -3.36 -22.57
C ILE A 52 -11.87 -4.42 -21.94
N GLY A 53 -11.55 -5.69 -22.18
CA GLY A 53 -12.14 -6.82 -21.48
C GLY A 53 -11.07 -7.85 -21.14
N TYR A 54 -10.93 -8.17 -19.86
CA TYR A 54 -9.99 -9.16 -19.38
C TYR A 54 -10.63 -10.06 -18.33
N THR A 55 -10.67 -11.37 -18.58
CA THR A 55 -11.15 -12.33 -17.58
C THR A 55 -10.01 -12.72 -16.65
N PHE A 56 -10.17 -12.46 -15.35
CA PHE A 56 -9.19 -12.84 -14.34
C PHE A 56 -8.97 -14.35 -14.31
N GLN A 57 -7.73 -14.75 -14.11
CA GLN A 57 -7.31 -16.15 -14.03
C GLN A 57 -6.67 -16.45 -12.67
N PRO A 58 -6.46 -17.73 -12.34
CA PRO A 58 -5.66 -18.10 -11.18
C PRO A 58 -4.30 -17.41 -11.21
N GLY A 59 -3.91 -16.86 -10.06
CA GLY A 59 -2.69 -16.08 -9.88
C GLY A 59 -2.83 -14.59 -10.18
N ASP A 60 -3.94 -14.11 -10.73
CA ASP A 60 -4.13 -12.66 -10.90
C ASP A 60 -4.52 -11.97 -9.57
N ALA A 61 -4.32 -10.66 -9.53
CA ALA A 61 -4.75 -9.83 -8.41
C ALA A 61 -6.28 -9.88 -8.26
N MET A 62 -6.74 -10.12 -7.04
CA MET A 62 -8.14 -10.12 -6.67
C MET A 62 -8.51 -8.75 -6.10
N TYR A 63 -9.42 -8.06 -6.79
CA TYR A 63 -9.98 -6.79 -6.37
C TYR A 63 -11.41 -7.00 -5.90
N GLU A 64 -11.84 -6.21 -4.92
CA GLU A 64 -13.22 -6.19 -4.46
C GLU A 64 -14.14 -5.66 -5.56
N ASP A 65 -15.16 -6.45 -5.89
CA ASP A 65 -16.32 -6.03 -6.67
C ASP A 65 -17.33 -5.42 -5.69
N VAL A 66 -17.41 -4.09 -5.70
CA VAL A 66 -18.14 -3.32 -4.69
C VAL A 66 -19.63 -3.29 -5.01
N ASN A 67 -19.97 -3.33 -6.29
CA ASN A 67 -21.34 -3.30 -6.76
C ASN A 67 -21.92 -4.71 -7.02
N HIS A 68 -21.08 -5.74 -6.93
CA HIS A 68 -21.42 -7.16 -7.07
C HIS A 68 -22.02 -7.54 -8.43
N ASP A 69 -21.52 -6.95 -9.52
CA ASP A 69 -21.97 -7.23 -10.89
C ASP A 69 -21.06 -8.20 -11.68
N GLY A 70 -19.99 -8.68 -11.06
CA GLY A 70 -19.00 -9.59 -11.64
C GLY A 70 -17.95 -8.90 -12.51
N THR A 71 -17.91 -7.57 -12.53
CA THR A 71 -17.03 -6.77 -13.36
C THR A 71 -16.32 -5.69 -12.54
N ILE A 72 -15.00 -5.80 -12.43
CA ILE A 72 -14.16 -4.75 -11.86
C ILE A 72 -14.05 -3.60 -12.86
N ASP A 73 -14.60 -2.44 -12.49
CA ASP A 73 -14.53 -1.21 -13.26
C ASP A 73 -14.47 0.06 -12.38
N TYR A 74 -14.70 1.23 -12.98
CA TYR A 74 -14.65 2.52 -12.29
C TYR A 74 -15.64 2.66 -11.11
N ARG A 75 -16.69 1.82 -11.07
CA ARG A 75 -17.70 1.76 -10.01
C ARG A 75 -17.18 1.07 -8.74
N ASP A 76 -16.05 0.36 -8.83
CA ASP A 76 -15.41 -0.36 -7.73
C ASP A 76 -14.25 0.40 -7.09
N ILE A 77 -14.07 1.67 -7.48
CA ILE A 77 -13.08 2.56 -6.89
C ILE A 77 -13.58 3.06 -5.53
N VAL A 78 -12.87 2.70 -4.48
CA VAL A 78 -13.18 3.06 -3.09
C VAL A 78 -12.14 3.99 -2.49
N TYR A 79 -12.47 4.56 -1.33
CA TYR A 79 -11.54 5.34 -0.53
C TYR A 79 -10.47 4.43 0.11
N LEU A 80 -9.19 4.77 -0.08
CA LEU A 80 -8.07 3.95 0.40
C LEU A 80 -7.26 4.58 1.54
N GLY A 81 -7.43 5.88 1.80
CA GLY A 81 -6.78 6.58 2.92
C GLY A 81 -6.41 8.02 2.63
N ASN A 82 -5.63 8.62 3.52
CA ASN A 82 -5.26 10.04 3.46
C ASN A 82 -3.77 10.28 3.72
N SER A 83 -3.16 11.16 2.91
CA SER A 83 -1.76 11.57 3.10
C SER A 83 -1.56 12.58 4.24
N ASN A 84 -2.63 13.16 4.76
CA ASN A 84 -2.57 14.14 5.84
C ASN A 84 -2.45 13.43 7.20
N PRO A 85 -1.38 13.72 7.97
CA PRO A 85 -1.23 13.18 9.32
C PRO A 85 -2.24 13.75 10.29
N GLN A 86 -2.85 12.85 11.07
CA GLN A 86 -3.74 13.21 12.18
C GLN A 86 -2.99 13.94 13.30
N LEU A 87 -1.74 13.56 13.56
CA LEU A 87 -0.90 14.19 14.56
C LEU A 87 0.56 14.28 14.09
N THR A 88 1.16 15.45 14.26
CA THR A 88 2.58 15.68 14.00
C THR A 88 3.19 16.49 15.13
N GLY A 89 4.47 16.28 15.39
CA GLY A 89 5.15 17.02 16.44
C GLY A 89 6.59 16.60 16.61
N GLY A 90 7.16 17.04 17.72
CA GLY A 90 8.50 16.67 18.14
C GLY A 90 8.71 16.92 19.61
N PHE A 91 9.67 16.22 20.19
CA PHE A 91 10.07 16.37 21.58
C PHE A 91 11.59 16.22 21.67
N GLY A 92 12.16 16.75 22.74
CA GLY A 92 13.61 16.69 22.96
C GLY A 92 13.92 16.46 24.43
N ILE A 93 15.01 15.75 24.69
CA ILE A 93 15.51 15.53 26.05
C ILE A 93 16.77 16.39 26.21
N ASN A 94 16.76 17.25 27.24
CA ASN A 94 17.92 18.05 27.61
C ASN A 94 18.42 17.62 28.98
N VAL A 95 19.67 17.15 29.04
CA VAL A 95 20.33 16.72 30.28
C VAL A 95 21.57 17.57 30.48
N SER A 96 21.71 18.14 31.68
CA SER A 96 22.92 18.85 32.11
C SER A 96 23.55 18.12 33.28
N PHE A 97 24.87 18.00 33.29
CA PHE A 97 25.62 17.32 34.34
C PHE A 97 26.90 18.07 34.69
N ALA A 98 27.13 18.26 35.99
CA ALA A 98 28.35 18.85 36.58
C ALA A 98 28.78 20.19 35.94
N ASP A 99 27.83 21.01 35.49
CA ASP A 99 27.99 22.34 34.84
C ASP A 99 28.83 22.38 33.55
N ALA A 100 29.58 21.31 33.25
CA ALA A 100 30.42 21.19 32.08
C ALA A 100 29.74 20.43 30.95
N TRP A 101 28.91 19.43 31.26
CA TRP A 101 28.29 18.56 30.26
C TRP A 101 26.85 18.95 29.97
N ARG A 102 26.50 18.99 28.68
CA ARG A 102 25.11 19.13 28.22
C ARG A 102 24.85 18.20 27.05
N LEU A 103 23.86 17.32 27.19
CA LEU A 103 23.28 16.53 26.12
C LEU A 103 21.94 17.14 25.72
N SER A 104 21.74 17.38 24.43
CA SER A 104 20.48 17.83 23.87
C SER A 104 20.08 16.88 22.74
N THR A 105 18.89 16.30 22.83
CA THR A 105 18.34 15.42 21.79
C THR A 105 17.07 16.01 21.19
N PHE A 106 16.77 15.63 19.96
CA PHE A 106 15.52 15.99 19.30
C PHE A 106 14.96 14.82 18.51
N PHE A 107 13.66 14.61 18.65
CA PHE A 107 12.85 13.62 17.94
C PHE A 107 11.70 14.34 17.26
N ASN A 108 11.30 13.88 16.08
CA ASN A 108 10.07 14.31 15.42
C ASN A 108 9.23 13.10 15.03
N PHE A 109 7.92 13.25 15.02
CA PHE A 109 7.00 12.18 14.66
C PHE A 109 5.86 12.69 13.78
N ARG A 110 5.27 11.77 13.03
CA ARG A 110 4.01 11.95 12.30
C ARG A 110 3.24 10.64 12.41
N THR A 111 1.94 10.69 12.72
CA THR A 111 1.12 9.49 12.88
C THR A 111 -0.28 9.68 12.31
N GLY A 112 -0.93 8.56 11.99
CA GLY A 112 -2.28 8.51 11.47
C GLY A 112 -2.40 8.98 10.02
N TYR A 113 -1.41 8.68 9.18
CA TYR A 113 -1.50 8.89 7.74
C TYR A 113 -1.06 7.65 6.96
N GLN A 114 -1.54 7.57 5.72
CA GLN A 114 -1.15 6.54 4.78
C GLN A 114 -0.37 7.15 3.62
N VAL A 115 0.45 6.32 2.97
CA VAL A 115 1.26 6.67 1.82
C VAL A 115 1.08 5.64 0.73
N VAL A 116 1.11 6.09 -0.53
CA VAL A 116 1.13 5.18 -1.68
C VAL A 116 2.59 4.85 -2.00
N ASN A 117 2.96 3.57 -1.93
CA ASN A 117 4.27 3.08 -2.27
C ASN A 117 4.39 2.87 -3.79
N GLY A 118 4.65 3.96 -4.51
CA GLY A 118 4.86 3.92 -5.97
C GLY A 118 6.09 3.11 -6.38
N THR A 119 7.10 3.00 -5.51
CA THR A 119 8.28 2.17 -5.75
C THR A 119 7.91 0.69 -5.77
N GLU A 120 7.14 0.22 -4.78
CA GLU A 120 6.63 -1.16 -4.77
C GLU A 120 5.74 -1.41 -5.99
N MET A 121 4.85 -0.49 -6.35
CA MET A 121 4.00 -0.61 -7.53
C MET A 121 4.82 -0.85 -8.81
N ASN A 122 5.85 -0.04 -9.05
CA ASN A 122 6.67 -0.15 -10.26
C ASN A 122 7.61 -1.36 -10.25
N THR A 123 8.17 -1.71 -9.08
CA THR A 123 9.17 -2.79 -8.96
C THR A 123 8.56 -4.17 -8.70
N THR A 124 7.23 -4.27 -8.63
CA THR A 124 6.52 -5.55 -8.44
C THR A 124 5.37 -5.77 -9.44
N ASN A 125 5.23 -4.90 -10.45
CA ASN A 125 4.16 -5.04 -11.46
C ASN A 125 4.39 -6.23 -12.41
N MET A 126 5.65 -6.60 -12.67
CA MET A 126 6.07 -7.65 -13.60
C MET A 126 5.41 -7.56 -14.99
N TYR A 127 5.15 -6.34 -15.47
CA TYR A 127 4.42 -6.11 -16.74
C TYR A 127 5.36 -6.05 -17.96
N ASP A 128 6.59 -5.55 -17.78
CA ASP A 128 7.60 -5.42 -18.83
C ASP A 128 8.97 -6.02 -18.38
N TYR A 129 10.03 -5.82 -19.17
CA TYR A 129 11.36 -6.38 -18.95
C TYR A 129 12.22 -5.64 -17.91
N ASP A 130 11.69 -4.59 -17.29
CA ASP A 130 12.40 -3.76 -16.33
C ASP A 130 12.87 -4.58 -15.12
N ASN A 131 13.98 -4.17 -14.50
CA ASN A 131 14.43 -4.78 -13.25
C ASN A 131 13.35 -4.67 -12.16
N GLN A 132 13.07 -5.81 -11.53
CA GLN A 132 12.07 -5.93 -10.46
C GLN A 132 12.74 -6.11 -9.09
N SER A 133 11.99 -5.82 -8.04
CA SER A 133 12.38 -6.11 -6.65
C SER A 133 12.47 -7.62 -6.41
N THR A 134 13.37 -8.07 -5.54
CA THR A 134 13.47 -9.49 -5.14
C THR A 134 12.20 -10.01 -4.47
N ALA A 135 11.29 -9.13 -4.03
CA ALA A 135 9.96 -9.50 -3.57
C ALA A 135 9.23 -10.41 -4.58
N VAL A 136 9.37 -10.17 -5.89
CA VAL A 136 8.69 -10.94 -6.95
C VAL A 136 9.13 -12.40 -7.04
N MET A 137 10.17 -12.80 -6.30
CA MET A 137 10.53 -14.21 -6.17
C MET A 137 9.46 -15.01 -5.44
N ARG A 138 8.64 -14.36 -4.60
CA ARG A 138 7.46 -14.94 -3.92
C ARG A 138 6.17 -14.85 -4.74
N ARG A 139 6.23 -14.45 -6.02
CA ARG A 139 5.04 -14.37 -6.88
C ARG A 139 4.33 -15.72 -7.00
N TRP A 140 3.03 -15.66 -7.26
CA TRP A 140 2.23 -16.84 -7.56
C TRP A 140 2.75 -17.51 -8.84
N ARG A 141 2.88 -18.83 -8.81
CA ARG A 141 3.33 -19.64 -9.96
C ARG A 141 2.39 -20.78 -10.27
N ASN A 142 1.80 -21.41 -9.24
CA ASN A 142 0.92 -22.56 -9.40
C ASN A 142 -0.29 -22.48 -8.48
N GLU A 143 -1.36 -23.18 -8.85
CA GLU A 143 -2.55 -23.31 -8.00
C GLU A 143 -2.18 -23.89 -6.62
N GLY A 144 -2.70 -23.26 -5.58
CA GLY A 144 -2.37 -23.60 -4.19
C GLY A 144 -1.24 -22.75 -3.56
N ASP A 145 -0.49 -21.98 -4.34
CA ASP A 145 0.49 -21.03 -3.80
C ASP A 145 -0.21 -19.99 -2.90
N VAL A 146 0.31 -19.80 -1.68
CA VAL A 146 -0.17 -18.77 -0.75
C VAL A 146 0.77 -17.58 -0.79
N THR A 147 0.36 -16.53 -1.50
CA THR A 147 1.14 -15.31 -1.66
C THR A 147 0.26 -14.11 -1.95
N ASN A 148 0.78 -12.91 -1.66
CA ASN A 148 0.16 -11.63 -1.97
C ASN A 148 0.75 -10.98 -3.23
N ILE A 149 1.65 -11.67 -3.94
CA ILE A 149 2.27 -11.19 -5.17
C ILE A 149 1.65 -11.96 -6.34
N PRO A 150 0.87 -11.31 -7.22
CA PRO A 150 0.25 -11.94 -8.38
C PRO A 150 1.28 -12.59 -9.32
N ARG A 151 0.82 -13.45 -10.21
CA ARG A 151 1.65 -14.06 -11.25
C ARG A 151 2.22 -12.99 -12.19
N ALA A 152 3.38 -13.31 -12.77
CA ALA A 152 4.01 -12.46 -13.78
C ALA A 152 3.29 -12.60 -15.12
N LEU A 153 2.99 -11.48 -15.78
CA LEU A 153 2.36 -11.44 -17.09
C LEU A 153 3.03 -10.39 -17.96
N TYR A 154 3.56 -10.80 -19.11
CA TYR A 154 4.19 -9.88 -20.04
C TYR A 154 3.14 -9.16 -20.89
N LYS A 155 3.09 -7.82 -20.80
CA LYS A 155 2.18 -6.96 -21.57
C LYS A 155 0.70 -7.37 -21.52
N ALA A 156 0.28 -7.97 -20.40
CA ALA A 156 -1.06 -8.50 -20.21
C ALA A 156 -1.47 -8.45 -18.74
N GLY A 157 -2.78 -8.56 -18.50
CA GLY A 157 -3.36 -8.59 -17.17
C GLY A 157 -3.35 -7.25 -16.44
N TYR A 158 -3.98 -7.26 -15.27
CA TYR A 158 -4.28 -6.06 -14.48
C TYR A 158 -3.80 -6.23 -13.03
N ASN A 159 -2.60 -6.81 -12.87
CA ASN A 159 -2.00 -7.13 -11.57
C ASN A 159 -1.33 -5.93 -10.86
N TRP A 160 -1.37 -4.77 -11.50
CA TRP A 160 -0.68 -3.54 -11.09
C TRP A 160 -1.63 -2.34 -10.87
N LEU A 161 -2.95 -2.58 -10.84
CA LEU A 161 -3.91 -1.50 -10.64
C LEU A 161 -3.67 -0.79 -9.30
N GLY A 162 -3.85 0.55 -9.31
CA GLY A 162 -3.77 1.38 -8.11
C GLY A 162 -4.78 0.89 -7.09
N SER A 163 -4.28 0.32 -6.00
CA SER A 163 -5.09 -0.43 -5.04
C SER A 163 -4.54 -0.35 -3.62
N SER A 164 -5.32 -0.82 -2.64
CA SER A 164 -4.92 -0.89 -1.23
C SER A 164 -3.64 -1.69 -1.00
N ARG A 165 -3.26 -2.57 -1.95
CA ARG A 165 -1.98 -3.31 -1.93
C ARG A 165 -0.77 -2.40 -1.76
N TYR A 166 -0.81 -1.22 -2.37
CA TYR A 166 0.31 -0.28 -2.38
C TYR A 166 0.12 0.85 -1.38
N VAL A 167 -0.88 0.77 -0.50
CA VAL A 167 -1.15 1.77 0.52
C VAL A 167 -0.59 1.27 1.85
N GLU A 168 0.34 2.03 2.41
CA GLU A 168 1.05 1.67 3.64
C GLU A 168 0.81 2.70 4.75
N ASN A 169 0.96 2.27 5.99
CA ASN A 169 0.96 3.18 7.13
C ASN A 169 2.28 3.97 7.16
N GLY A 170 2.20 5.28 6.94
CA GLY A 170 3.36 6.17 6.94
C GLY A 170 3.83 6.60 8.33
N SER A 171 3.13 6.20 9.40
CA SER A 171 3.42 6.66 10.76
C SER A 171 4.86 6.36 11.18
N PHE A 172 5.56 7.35 11.72
CA PHE A 172 6.94 7.20 12.15
C PHE A 172 7.28 8.07 13.36
N LEU A 173 8.30 7.63 14.09
CA LEU A 173 9.08 8.42 15.04
C LEU A 173 10.54 8.43 14.57
N ARG A 174 11.13 9.61 14.42
CA ARG A 174 12.50 9.79 13.94
C ARG A 174 13.32 10.53 14.98
N PHE A 175 14.42 9.91 15.39
CA PHE A 175 15.51 10.60 16.06
C PHE A 175 16.24 11.50 15.07
N ARG A 176 16.27 12.81 15.35
CA ARG A 176 16.83 13.82 14.43
C ARG A 176 18.26 14.15 14.77
N THR A 177 18.52 14.47 16.03
CA THR A 177 19.82 14.96 16.48
C THR A 177 20.09 14.56 17.92
N ALA A 178 21.36 14.31 18.22
CA ALA A 178 21.91 14.48 19.57
C ALA A 178 23.14 15.37 19.47
N THR A 179 23.23 16.33 20.38
CA THR A 179 24.37 17.23 20.54
C THR A 179 24.90 17.06 21.95
N LEU A 180 26.16 16.63 22.05
CA LEU A 180 26.90 16.59 23.30
C LEU A 180 27.85 17.80 23.33
N ARG A 181 27.71 18.64 24.36
CA ARG A 181 28.56 19.80 24.62
C ARG A 181 29.33 19.59 25.91
N TYR A 182 30.62 19.95 25.89
CA TYR A 182 31.48 20.04 27.06
C TYR A 182 32.05 21.46 27.18
N VAL A 183 32.08 22.02 28.39
CA VAL A 183 32.68 23.32 28.70
C VAL A 183 33.98 23.12 29.46
N PHE A 184 35.07 23.61 28.89
CA PHE A 184 36.35 23.68 29.59
C PHE A 184 36.29 24.78 30.67
N GLN A 185 36.45 24.41 31.94
CA GLN A 185 36.59 25.38 33.02
C GLN A 185 38.03 25.92 33.04
N ASN A 186 38.22 27.16 32.58
CA ASN A 186 39.51 27.85 32.72
C ASN A 186 39.72 28.27 34.18
N HIS A 187 40.43 27.45 34.96
CA HIS A 187 41.11 27.93 36.16
C HIS A 187 42.41 28.65 35.72
N CYS A 188 42.29 29.77 34.98
CA CYS A 188 43.44 30.64 34.77
C CYS A 188 43.73 31.35 36.09
N TYR A 189 44.79 30.92 36.79
CA TYR A 189 45.42 31.63 37.90
C TYR A 189 45.66 33.09 37.49
N LYS A 190 45.05 34.04 38.20
CA LYS A 190 45.51 35.43 38.17
C LYS A 190 46.82 35.49 38.96
N GLY A 191 47.94 35.52 38.24
CA GLY A 191 49.24 35.92 38.79
C GLY A 191 49.35 37.43 38.91
#